data_AF-A0A5N7WPK1-F1
#
_entry.id   AF-A0A5N7WPK1-F1
#
_cell.length_a   1.000
_cell.length_b   1.000
_cell.length_c   1.000
_cell.angle_alpha   90.00
_cell.angle_beta   90.00
_cell.angle_gamma   90.00
#
_symmetry.space_group_name_H-M   'P 1'
#
loop_
_entity.id
_entity.type
_entity.pdbx_description
1 polymer ?
#
loop_
_entity_poly.entity_id
_entity_poly.type
_entity_poly.pdbx_seq_one_letter_code
_entity_poly.pdbx_strand_id
1 'polypeptide(L)'
;MIAPMSGAVPVGVLLMPLSFMAGTGLLLWWGWRLWHLRRGQPRPPLRIWQWVLAVWLSILLFSTLLGLVQMVWSDHCQAQQLSRLQRLTHITLERPMAWGDITLPAGSHIQRDMPQGSADGTDGQPDLRGLQEIRFPHPVPLGDIWVNALSVHHQVLLELALPHSFTGPVPRTVRCEPGNMLQLSPVERPTSFDRNLFPRRLNGLVLADWVFDACFVTTPIGVRYWKGGRLVWAVEPLYEPAETGQGRAP
;
A
#
# COMPACT_ATOMS: atom_id res chain seq x y z
N MET A 1 -9.46 -2.83 17.80
CA MET A 1 -9.82 -2.72 16.37
C MET A 1 -11.31 -2.40 16.31
N ILE A 2 -11.66 -1.14 16.07
CA ILE A 2 -13.07 -0.74 15.92
C ILE A 2 -13.39 -0.97 14.44
N ALA A 3 -14.27 -1.92 14.16
CA ALA A 3 -14.74 -2.17 12.80
C ALA A 3 -15.30 -0.85 12.23
N PRO A 4 -14.91 -0.43 11.01
CA PRO A 4 -15.63 0.65 10.35
C PRO A 4 -17.07 0.16 10.15
N MET A 5 -18.01 0.79 10.85
CA MET A 5 -19.43 0.53 10.65
C MET A 5 -19.77 0.84 9.19
N SER A 6 -19.98 -0.21 8.40
CA SER A 6 -20.43 -0.22 7.00
C SER A 6 -21.88 0.29 6.83
N GLY A 7 -22.31 1.26 7.63
CA GLY A 7 -23.62 1.91 7.56
C GLY A 7 -23.57 3.37 7.10
N ALA A 8 -22.39 4.01 7.10
CA ALA A 8 -22.28 5.44 6.75
C ALA A 8 -22.30 5.71 5.23
N VAL A 9 -21.79 4.77 4.43
CA VAL A 9 -21.72 4.90 2.96
C VAL A 9 -23.11 4.88 2.28
N PRO A 10 -24.06 3.98 2.63
CA PRO A 10 -25.37 3.97 1.98
C PRO A 10 -26.27 5.16 2.37
N VAL A 11 -26.09 5.73 3.57
CA VAL A 11 -26.88 6.88 4.03
C VAL A 11 -26.50 8.16 3.28
N GLY A 12 -25.21 8.38 3.00
CA GLY A 12 -24.76 9.54 2.22
C GLY A 12 -25.25 9.54 0.78
N VAL A 13 -25.30 8.37 0.14
CA VAL A 13 -25.75 8.22 -1.26
C VAL A 13 -27.27 8.46 -1.41
N LEU A 14 -28.07 8.12 -0.40
CA LEU A 14 -29.51 8.40 -0.37
C LEU A 14 -29.82 9.87 0.00
N LEU A 15 -29.02 10.48 0.87
CA LEU A 15 -29.22 11.87 1.29
C LEU A 15 -28.85 12.88 0.19
N MET A 16 -27.89 12.57 -0.69
CA MET A 16 -27.51 13.44 -1.81
C MET A 16 -28.68 13.78 -2.76
N PRO A 17 -29.39 12.80 -3.36
CA PRO A 17 -30.49 13.09 -4.27
C PRO A 17 -31.69 13.69 -3.54
N LEU A 18 -31.91 13.32 -2.27
CA LEU A 18 -33.01 13.82 -1.46
C LEU A 18 -32.81 15.30 -1.06
N SER A 19 -31.57 15.66 -0.71
CA SER A 19 -31.12 17.04 -0.57
C SER A 19 -31.26 17.82 -1.87
N PHE A 20 -30.82 17.24 -2.99
CA PHE A 20 -30.91 17.90 -4.30
C PHE A 20 -32.37 18.16 -4.72
N MET A 21 -33.28 17.20 -4.51
CA MET A 21 -34.73 17.37 -4.75
C MET A 21 -35.34 18.43 -3.83
N ALA A 22 -35.02 18.40 -2.53
CA ALA A 22 -35.52 19.40 -1.60
C ALA A 22 -35.01 20.81 -1.93
N GLY A 23 -33.74 20.93 -2.34
CA GLY A 23 -33.12 22.20 -2.74
C GLY A 23 -33.71 22.78 -4.00
N THR A 24 -33.87 21.95 -5.04
CA THR A 24 -34.51 22.37 -6.30
C THR A 24 -35.97 22.77 -6.09
N GLY A 25 -36.72 22.03 -5.26
CA GLY A 25 -38.08 22.41 -4.88
C GLY A 25 -38.14 23.77 -4.16
N LEU A 26 -37.24 24.02 -3.21
CA LEU A 26 -37.12 25.30 -2.52
C LEU A 26 -36.73 26.44 -3.45
N LEU A 27 -35.78 26.23 -4.37
CA LEU A 27 -35.36 27.25 -5.35
C LEU A 27 -36.46 27.60 -6.33
N LEU A 28 -37.18 26.60 -6.86
CA LEU A 28 -38.34 26.81 -7.74
C LEU A 28 -39.44 27.59 -7.01
N TRP A 29 -39.69 27.25 -5.74
CA TRP A 29 -40.68 27.94 -4.92
C TRP A 29 -40.30 29.39 -4.61
N TRP A 30 -39.04 29.66 -4.21
CA TRP A 30 -38.54 31.01 -4.00
C TRP A 30 -38.52 31.82 -5.31
N GLY A 31 -38.11 31.21 -6.42
CA GLY A 31 -38.08 31.80 -7.76
C GLY A 31 -39.47 32.20 -8.25
N TRP A 32 -40.46 31.30 -8.11
CA TRP A 32 -41.87 31.58 -8.41
C TRP A 32 -42.38 32.76 -7.59
N ARG A 33 -42.07 32.78 -6.29
CA ARG A 33 -42.49 33.87 -5.40
C ARG A 33 -41.86 35.20 -5.80
N LEU A 34 -40.57 35.24 -6.11
CA LEU A 34 -39.84 36.42 -6.58
C LEU A 34 -40.39 36.92 -7.92
N TRP A 35 -40.73 36.02 -8.83
CA TRP A 35 -41.32 36.33 -10.12
C TRP A 35 -42.71 36.97 -10.00
N HIS A 36 -43.58 36.45 -9.13
CA HIS A 36 -44.87 37.08 -8.83
C HIS A 36 -44.74 38.46 -8.18
N LEU A 37 -43.70 38.69 -7.37
CA LEU A 37 -43.36 40.02 -6.83
C LEU A 37 -43.08 41.01 -7.96
N ARG A 38 -42.26 40.59 -8.93
CA ARG A 38 -41.89 41.41 -10.09
C ARG A 38 -43.08 41.67 -11.02
N ARG A 39 -44.09 40.79 -11.03
CA ARG A 39 -45.32 40.94 -11.81
C ARG A 39 -46.47 41.65 -11.07
N GLY A 40 -46.25 42.11 -9.84
CA GLY A 40 -47.26 42.85 -9.07
C GLY A 40 -48.50 42.04 -8.69
N GLN A 41 -48.44 40.70 -8.73
CA GLN A 41 -49.59 39.85 -8.40
C GLN A 41 -49.68 39.61 -6.87
N PRO A 42 -50.91 39.49 -6.33
CA PRO A 42 -51.12 39.24 -4.91
C PRO A 42 -50.52 37.89 -4.51
N ARG A 43 -49.68 37.91 -3.48
CA ARG A 43 -49.04 36.72 -2.92
C ARG A 43 -49.92 36.11 -1.83
N PRO A 44 -50.01 34.77 -1.73
CA PRO A 44 -50.53 34.15 -0.52
C PRO A 44 -49.62 34.52 0.66
N PRO A 45 -50.16 35.07 1.77
CA PRO A 45 -49.37 35.44 2.94
C PRO A 45 -48.83 34.17 3.59
N LEU A 46 -47.52 34.14 3.87
CA LEU A 46 -46.92 33.07 4.64
C LEU A 46 -47.04 33.39 6.13
N ARG A 47 -47.37 32.37 6.92
CA ARG A 47 -47.26 32.48 8.38
C ARG A 47 -45.78 32.56 8.76
N ILE A 48 -45.47 33.29 9.84
CA ILE A 48 -44.09 33.51 10.33
C ILE A 48 -43.33 32.18 10.45
N TRP A 49 -43.97 31.14 10.99
CA TRP A 49 -43.36 29.82 11.14
C TRP A 49 -42.98 29.14 9.81
N GLN A 50 -43.79 29.30 8.75
CA GLN A 50 -43.46 28.76 7.42
C GLN A 50 -42.24 29.48 6.82
N TRP A 51 -42.09 30.78 7.10
CA TRP A 51 -40.94 31.55 6.65
C TRP A 51 -39.66 31.12 7.39
N VAL A 52 -39.74 30.98 8.71
CA VAL A 52 -38.64 30.48 9.56
C VAL A 52 -38.20 29.09 9.11
N LEU A 53 -39.15 28.16 8.86
CA LEU A 53 -38.86 26.81 8.40
C LEU A 53 -38.17 26.82 7.02
N ALA A 54 -38.65 27.63 6.07
CA ALA A 54 -38.05 27.73 4.75
C ALA A 54 -36.61 28.26 4.78
N VAL A 55 -36.33 29.23 5.66
CA VAL A 55 -34.97 29.75 5.86
C VAL A 55 -34.07 28.69 6.49
N TRP A 56 -34.52 28.01 7.54
CA TRP A 56 -33.76 26.94 8.18
C TRP A 56 -33.45 25.80 7.23
N LEU A 57 -34.43 25.36 6.43
CA LEU A 57 -34.22 24.34 5.40
C LEU A 57 -33.19 24.80 4.37
N SER A 58 -33.25 26.06 3.93
CA SER A 58 -32.29 26.61 2.95
C SER A 58 -30.86 26.60 3.50
N ILE A 59 -30.68 27.01 4.77
CA ILE A 59 -29.36 27.01 5.44
C ILE A 59 -28.84 25.59 5.57
N LEU A 60 -29.68 24.64 6.01
CA LEU A 60 -29.31 23.23 6.18
C LEU A 60 -28.92 22.60 4.84
N LEU A 61 -29.65 22.94 3.78
CA LEU A 61 -29.38 22.39 2.45
C LEU A 61 -28.08 22.96 1.86
N PHE A 62 -27.84 24.26 2.05
CA PHE A 62 -26.59 24.88 1.62
C PHE A 62 -25.38 24.35 2.40
N SER A 63 -25.50 24.20 3.71
CA SER A 63 -24.41 23.67 4.54
C SER A 63 -24.09 22.21 4.23
N THR A 64 -25.11 21.37 3.99
CA THR A 64 -24.91 19.98 3.57
C THR A 64 -24.22 19.88 2.21
N LEU A 65 -24.62 20.71 1.23
CA LEU A 65 -24.01 20.72 -0.10
C LEU A 65 -22.55 21.18 -0.05
N LEU A 66 -22.25 22.21 0.73
CA LEU A 66 -20.88 22.69 0.96
C LEU A 66 -20.02 21.61 1.62
N GLY A 67 -20.55 20.91 2.64
CA GLY A 67 -19.86 19.82 3.32
C GLY A 67 -19.52 18.66 2.38
N LEU A 68 -20.45 18.29 1.50
CA LEU A 68 -20.21 17.24 0.50
C LEU A 68 -19.13 17.63 -0.51
N VAL A 69 -19.16 18.88 -1.00
CA VAL A 69 -18.12 19.39 -1.92
C VAL A 69 -16.75 19.37 -1.24
N GLN A 70 -16.67 19.81 0.02
CA GLN A 70 -15.42 19.80 0.79
C GLN A 70 -14.89 18.36 1.01
N MET A 71 -15.78 17.41 1.26
CA MET A 71 -15.42 16.00 1.44
C MET A 71 -14.84 15.41 0.15
N VAL A 72 -15.52 15.59 -0.99
CA VAL A 72 -15.05 15.11 -2.30
C VAL A 72 -13.74 15.77 -2.69
N TRP A 73 -13.60 17.07 -2.45
CA TRP A 73 -12.36 17.79 -2.71
C TRP A 73 -11.20 17.27 -1.87
N SER A 74 -11.41 17.09 -0.56
CA SER A 74 -10.41 16.54 0.35
C SER A 74 -10.00 15.13 -0.05
N ASP A 75 -10.97 14.27 -0.39
CA ASP A 75 -10.71 12.90 -0.84
C ASP A 75 -9.88 12.89 -2.13
N HIS A 76 -10.22 13.75 -3.10
CA HIS A 76 -9.45 13.90 -4.33
C HIS A 76 -8.01 14.35 -4.07
N CYS A 77 -7.81 15.36 -3.20
CA CYS A 77 -6.47 15.81 -2.80
C CYS A 77 -5.69 14.70 -2.07
N GLN A 78 -6.34 13.96 -1.17
CA GLN A 78 -5.72 12.85 -0.45
C GLN A 78 -5.33 11.70 -1.39
N ALA A 79 -6.19 11.32 -2.32
CA ALA A 79 -5.90 10.30 -3.32
C ALA A 79 -4.69 10.69 -4.19
N GLN A 80 -4.60 11.96 -4.59
CA GLN A 80 -3.43 12.46 -5.31
C GLN A 80 -2.16 12.38 -4.45
N GLN A 81 -2.22 12.80 -3.19
CA GLN A 81 -1.07 12.72 -2.27
C GLN A 81 -0.63 11.27 -2.06
N LEU A 82 -1.55 10.36 -1.78
CA LEU A 82 -1.28 8.94 -1.61
C LEU A 82 -0.63 8.33 -2.86
N SER A 83 -1.11 8.67 -4.06
CA SER A 83 -0.51 8.19 -5.30
C SER A 83 0.94 8.67 -5.48
N ARG A 84 1.24 9.92 -5.09
CA ARG A 84 2.60 10.46 -5.11
C ARG A 84 3.49 9.73 -4.13
N LEU A 85 3.03 9.52 -2.89
CA LEU A 85 3.76 8.77 -1.87
C LEU A 85 4.03 7.33 -2.32
N GLN A 86 3.02 6.66 -2.89
CA GLN A 86 3.14 5.30 -3.40
C GLN A 86 4.11 5.16 -4.58
N ARG A 87 4.27 6.19 -5.42
CA ARG A 87 5.29 6.20 -6.49
C ARG A 87 6.71 6.33 -5.95
N LEU A 88 6.87 6.97 -4.80
CA LEU A 88 8.16 7.08 -4.15
C LEU A 88 8.52 5.78 -3.43
N THR A 89 7.55 5.05 -2.87
CA THR A 89 7.80 3.80 -2.12
C THR A 89 7.82 2.55 -2.98
N HIS A 90 7.17 2.54 -4.15
CA HIS A 90 7.16 1.42 -5.10
C HIS A 90 7.86 1.83 -6.39
N ILE A 91 9.07 1.33 -6.58
CA ILE A 91 9.94 1.71 -7.70
C ILE A 91 10.27 0.47 -8.54
N THR A 92 10.59 0.69 -9.82
CA THR A 92 11.16 -0.34 -10.68
C THR A 92 12.51 0.16 -11.14
N LEU A 93 13.55 -0.66 -10.99
CA LEU A 93 14.90 -0.27 -11.41
C LEU A 93 14.98 -0.24 -12.93
N GLU A 94 15.41 0.88 -13.50
CA GLU A 94 15.66 0.98 -14.94
C GLU A 94 17.04 0.48 -15.34
N ARG A 95 17.99 0.53 -14.41
CA ARG A 95 19.39 0.15 -14.59
C ARG A 95 19.85 -0.73 -13.43
N PRO A 96 20.84 -1.62 -13.64
CA PRO A 96 21.38 -2.41 -12.55
C PRO A 96 22.05 -1.50 -11.50
N MET A 97 21.88 -1.84 -10.22
CA MET A 97 22.36 -1.03 -9.09
C MET A 97 22.96 -1.92 -8.01
N ALA A 98 24.12 -1.55 -7.48
CA ALA A 98 24.72 -2.23 -6.35
C ALA A 98 24.02 -1.84 -5.03
N TRP A 99 23.80 -2.81 -4.16
CA TRP A 99 23.21 -2.63 -2.84
C TRP A 99 23.86 -3.57 -1.83
N GLY A 100 24.92 -3.09 -1.17
CA GLY A 100 25.81 -3.94 -0.38
C GLY A 100 26.62 -4.86 -1.29
N ASP A 101 26.60 -6.16 -1.00
CA ASP A 101 27.31 -7.19 -1.76
C ASP A 101 26.52 -7.69 -2.99
N ILE A 102 25.26 -7.28 -3.13
CA ILE A 102 24.39 -7.76 -4.22
C ILE A 102 24.21 -6.68 -5.29
N THR A 103 24.14 -7.12 -6.55
CA THR A 103 23.78 -6.24 -7.68
C THR A 103 22.34 -6.53 -8.08
N LEU A 104 21.46 -5.55 -7.89
CA LEU A 104 20.07 -5.62 -8.29
C LEU A 104 19.98 -5.43 -9.81
N PRO A 105 19.41 -6.38 -10.57
CA PRO A 105 19.28 -6.24 -12.02
C PRO A 105 18.22 -5.19 -12.39
N ALA A 106 18.36 -4.62 -13.60
CA ALA A 106 17.32 -3.79 -14.19
C ALA A 106 16.01 -4.59 -14.33
N GLY A 107 14.88 -3.95 -14.08
CA GLY A 107 13.56 -4.56 -14.03
C GLY A 107 13.13 -5.06 -12.65
N SER A 108 14.01 -5.00 -11.63
CA SER A 108 13.64 -5.37 -10.26
C SER A 108 12.58 -4.40 -9.70
N HIS A 109 11.54 -4.96 -9.11
CA HIS A 109 10.50 -4.21 -8.42
C HIS A 109 10.84 -4.10 -6.94
N ILE A 110 10.80 -2.90 -6.38
CA ILE A 110 11.25 -2.63 -5.02
C ILE A 110 10.16 -1.89 -4.26
N GLN A 111 9.90 -2.38 -3.05
CA GLN A 111 9.15 -1.67 -2.03
C GLN A 111 10.11 -1.15 -0.96
N ARG A 112 9.95 0.11 -0.58
CA ARG A 112 10.77 0.79 0.42
C ARG A 112 9.96 1.72 1.30
N ASP A 113 10.54 2.09 2.43
CA ASP A 113 10.08 3.18 3.28
C ASP A 113 10.09 4.52 2.53
N MET A 114 9.38 5.49 3.10
CA MET A 114 9.48 6.87 2.63
C MET A 114 10.95 7.37 2.72
N PRO A 115 11.54 7.87 1.61
CA PRO A 115 12.82 8.55 1.65
C PRO A 115 12.76 9.73 2.64
N GLN A 116 13.82 9.88 3.43
CA GLN A 116 13.97 11.01 4.37
C GLN A 116 14.64 12.23 3.70
N GLY A 117 15.02 12.12 2.43
CA GLY A 117 15.70 13.16 1.66
C GLY A 117 15.27 13.14 0.19
N SER A 118 16.19 13.41 -0.73
CA SER A 118 15.92 13.29 -2.16
C SER A 118 15.49 11.85 -2.49
N ALA A 119 14.43 11.72 -3.27
CA ALA A 119 13.92 10.41 -3.70
C ALA A 119 14.93 9.69 -4.60
N ASP A 120 15.70 10.48 -5.35
CA ASP A 120 16.80 10.06 -6.20
C ASP A 120 18.12 10.48 -5.57
N GLY A 121 19.13 9.62 -5.69
CA GLY A 121 20.52 9.92 -5.43
C GLY A 121 21.11 10.85 -6.49
N THR A 122 22.36 11.25 -6.28
CA THR A 122 23.10 12.22 -7.11
C THR A 122 23.20 11.84 -8.58
N ASP A 123 23.09 10.55 -8.92
CA ASP A 123 23.24 10.03 -10.28
C ASP A 123 21.89 9.77 -10.97
N GLY A 124 20.79 10.25 -10.39
CA GLY A 124 19.43 9.98 -10.84
C GLY A 124 18.96 8.55 -10.61
N GLN A 125 19.68 7.78 -9.77
CA GLN A 125 19.28 6.45 -9.31
C GLN A 125 18.41 6.58 -8.06
N PRO A 126 17.38 5.75 -7.87
CA PRO A 126 16.52 5.85 -6.70
C PRO A 126 17.28 5.53 -5.41
N ASP A 127 16.99 6.26 -4.34
CA ASP A 127 17.57 6.01 -3.02
C ASP A 127 17.01 4.71 -2.42
N LEU A 128 17.86 3.69 -2.27
CA LEU A 128 17.50 2.39 -1.71
C LEU A 128 17.56 2.34 -0.17
N ARG A 129 17.79 3.47 0.50
CA ARG A 129 17.69 3.51 1.96
C ARG A 129 16.27 3.22 2.42
N GLY A 130 16.14 2.25 3.33
CA GLY A 130 14.85 1.77 3.80
C GLY A 130 14.15 0.83 2.82
N LEU A 131 14.91 0.20 1.91
CA LEU A 131 14.44 -0.95 1.15
C LEU A 131 13.82 -1.98 2.10
N GLN A 132 12.65 -2.48 1.75
CA GLN A 132 11.92 -3.49 2.51
C GLN A 132 11.87 -4.80 1.75
N GLU A 133 11.47 -4.75 0.48
CA GLU A 133 11.23 -5.95 -0.32
C GLU A 133 11.66 -5.71 -1.77
N ILE A 134 12.19 -6.74 -2.40
CA ILE A 134 12.58 -6.78 -3.80
C ILE A 134 11.97 -8.04 -4.42
N ARG A 135 11.39 -7.88 -5.60
CA ARG A 135 11.13 -9.00 -6.51
C ARG A 135 11.95 -8.82 -7.77
N PHE A 136 12.74 -9.84 -8.08
CA PHE A 136 13.62 -9.83 -9.23
C PHE A 136 12.86 -10.20 -10.52
N PRO A 137 13.29 -9.70 -11.69
CA PRO A 137 12.67 -10.04 -12.97
C PRO A 137 13.00 -11.47 -13.42
N HIS A 138 14.12 -12.01 -12.96
CA HIS A 138 14.58 -13.38 -13.15
C HIS A 138 15.35 -13.82 -11.90
N PRO A 139 15.57 -15.12 -11.67
CA PRO A 139 16.39 -15.60 -10.56
C PRO A 139 17.76 -14.89 -10.53
N VAL A 140 18.18 -14.46 -9.34
CA VAL A 140 19.47 -13.78 -9.12
C VAL A 140 20.32 -14.63 -8.16
N PRO A 141 21.63 -14.81 -8.43
CA PRO A 141 22.52 -15.50 -7.53
C PRO A 141 22.90 -14.60 -6.34
N LEU A 142 22.79 -15.12 -5.13
CA LEU A 142 23.26 -14.52 -3.88
C LEU A 142 24.21 -15.53 -3.21
N GLY A 143 25.51 -15.43 -3.48
CA GLY A 143 26.45 -16.49 -3.11
C GLY A 143 26.11 -17.78 -3.87
N ASP A 144 25.89 -18.88 -3.14
CA ASP A 144 25.64 -20.21 -3.72
C ASP A 144 24.14 -20.53 -3.92
N ILE A 145 23.26 -19.56 -3.66
CA ILE A 145 21.80 -19.73 -3.77
C ILE A 145 21.21 -18.83 -4.83
N TRP A 146 20.11 -19.27 -5.43
CA TRP A 146 19.36 -18.50 -6.42
C TRP A 146 18.02 -18.08 -5.83
N VAL A 147 17.65 -16.82 -5.99
CA VAL A 147 16.48 -16.24 -5.33
C VAL A 147 15.61 -15.45 -6.31
N ASN A 148 14.29 -15.52 -6.10
CA ASN A 148 13.29 -14.80 -6.89
C ASN A 148 12.83 -13.50 -6.21
N ALA A 149 12.91 -13.45 -4.88
CA ALA A 149 12.56 -12.28 -4.09
C ALA A 149 13.37 -12.25 -2.78
N LEU A 150 13.47 -11.05 -2.21
CA LEU A 150 14.18 -10.76 -0.97
C LEU A 150 13.32 -9.80 -0.13
N SER A 151 13.18 -10.06 1.17
CA SER A 151 12.60 -9.14 2.14
C SER A 151 13.59 -8.90 3.28
N VAL A 152 13.65 -7.66 3.74
CA VAL A 152 14.49 -7.17 4.85
C VAL A 152 13.69 -6.27 5.82
N HIS A 153 12.36 -6.28 5.74
CA HIS A 153 11.48 -5.41 6.53
C HIS A 153 11.58 -5.65 8.04
N HIS A 154 11.75 -6.92 8.42
CA HIS A 154 12.05 -7.35 9.78
C HIS A 154 13.28 -8.23 9.74
N GLN A 155 13.19 -9.46 9.27
CA GLN A 155 14.36 -10.32 9.08
C GLN A 155 14.76 -10.42 7.60
N VAL A 156 15.96 -10.92 7.32
CA VAL A 156 16.37 -11.23 5.95
C VAL A 156 15.70 -12.54 5.53
N LEU A 157 14.74 -12.45 4.61
CA LEU A 157 14.00 -13.55 4.02
C LEU A 157 14.27 -13.62 2.53
N LEU A 158 14.58 -14.80 2.04
CA LEU A 158 14.89 -15.06 0.65
C LEU A 158 13.93 -16.12 0.09
N GLU A 159 13.26 -15.81 -1.01
CA GLU A 159 12.43 -16.76 -1.75
C GLU A 159 13.31 -17.53 -2.73
N LEU A 160 13.50 -18.82 -2.48
CA LEU A 160 14.40 -19.65 -3.28
C LEU A 160 13.84 -19.93 -4.67
N ALA A 161 14.69 -19.81 -5.68
CA ALA A 161 14.39 -20.15 -7.07
C ALA A 161 14.77 -21.59 -7.43
N LEU A 162 15.82 -22.12 -6.79
CA LEU A 162 16.36 -23.45 -7.01
C LEU A 162 16.51 -24.19 -5.68
N PRO A 163 16.44 -25.54 -5.69
CA PRO A 163 16.65 -26.29 -4.47
C PRO A 163 18.08 -26.11 -3.96
N HIS A 164 18.24 -25.97 -2.64
CA HIS A 164 19.54 -25.84 -2.01
C HIS A 164 19.55 -26.53 -0.64
N SER A 165 20.69 -27.14 -0.30
CA SER A 165 20.87 -27.85 0.96
C SER A 165 21.74 -27.03 1.90
N PHE A 166 21.19 -26.67 3.06
CA PHE A 166 21.87 -25.89 4.08
C PHE A 166 22.34 -26.79 5.22
N THR A 167 23.49 -26.45 5.79
CA THR A 167 23.94 -27.04 7.06
C THR A 167 23.25 -26.29 8.19
N GLY A 168 22.29 -26.94 8.84
CA GLY A 168 21.54 -26.32 9.94
C GLY A 168 22.36 -26.14 11.22
N PRO A 169 21.83 -25.37 12.20
CA PRO A 169 22.45 -25.20 13.53
C PRO A 169 22.52 -26.49 14.38
N VAL A 170 21.78 -27.52 13.98
CA VAL A 170 21.86 -28.91 14.49
C VAL A 170 22.48 -29.74 13.35
N PRO A 171 23.30 -30.79 13.59
CA PRO A 171 23.98 -31.57 12.55
C PRO A 171 23.00 -32.38 11.67
N ARG A 172 22.19 -31.67 10.91
CA ARG A 172 21.21 -32.14 9.95
C ARG A 172 21.24 -31.17 8.78
N THR A 173 21.46 -31.72 7.61
CA THR A 173 21.33 -30.99 6.36
C THR A 173 19.84 -30.75 6.10
N VAL A 174 19.44 -29.49 5.93
CA VAL A 174 18.07 -29.11 5.59
C VAL A 174 18.03 -28.81 4.10
N ARG A 175 17.25 -29.57 3.35
CA ARG A 175 17.01 -29.31 1.93
C ARG A 175 15.81 -28.40 1.77
N CYS A 176 16.02 -27.25 1.12
CA CYS A 176 14.99 -26.31 0.76
C CYS A 176 14.64 -26.48 -0.71
N GLU A 177 13.34 -26.54 -1.02
CA GLU A 177 12.84 -26.61 -2.40
C GLU A 177 12.53 -25.20 -2.94
N PRO A 178 12.40 -25.03 -4.27
CA PRO A 178 11.95 -23.78 -4.87
C PRO A 178 10.63 -23.29 -4.27
N GLY A 179 10.52 -21.98 -4.05
CA GLY A 179 9.36 -21.35 -3.43
C GLY A 179 9.37 -21.36 -1.91
N ASN A 180 10.25 -22.13 -1.26
CA ASN A 180 10.45 -22.04 0.18
C ASN A 180 11.12 -20.71 0.55
N MET A 181 10.79 -20.21 1.74
CA MET A 181 11.44 -19.07 2.34
C MET A 181 12.62 -19.52 3.18
N LEU A 182 13.77 -18.95 2.85
CA LEU A 182 15.01 -19.04 3.59
C LEU A 182 15.11 -17.84 4.53
N GLN A 183 15.14 -18.10 5.83
CA GLN A 183 15.35 -17.08 6.85
C GLN A 183 16.81 -17.06 7.26
N LEU A 184 17.40 -15.86 7.26
CA LEU A 184 18.72 -15.61 7.78
C LEU A 184 18.65 -14.79 9.07
N SER A 185 19.53 -15.14 10.00
CA SER A 185 19.72 -14.44 11.26
C SER A 185 21.11 -13.78 11.30
N PRO A 186 21.27 -12.63 11.99
CA PRO A 186 22.55 -11.96 12.06
C PRO A 186 23.57 -12.79 12.84
N VAL A 187 24.83 -12.80 12.38
CA VAL A 187 25.95 -13.50 13.04
C VAL A 187 26.20 -12.93 14.44
N GLU A 188 26.29 -11.61 14.54
CA GLU A 188 26.42 -10.91 15.82
C GLU A 188 25.03 -10.50 16.33
N ARG A 189 24.67 -11.01 17.51
CA ARG A 189 23.49 -10.50 18.21
C ARG A 189 23.87 -9.16 18.86
N PRO A 190 23.15 -8.06 18.57
CA PRO A 190 23.43 -6.78 19.21
C PRO A 190 23.34 -6.93 20.74
N THR A 191 24.39 -6.48 21.43
CA THR A 191 24.57 -6.66 22.87
C THR A 191 23.71 -5.73 23.72
N SER A 192 23.02 -4.76 23.11
CA SER A 192 22.09 -3.86 23.79
C SER A 192 20.66 -3.99 23.26
N PHE A 193 19.71 -4.04 24.20
CA PHE A 193 18.27 -3.87 24.00
C PHE A 193 17.91 -2.43 23.58
N ASP A 194 18.78 -1.73 22.85
CA ASP A 194 18.40 -0.47 22.22
C ASP A 194 17.33 -0.81 21.17
N ARG A 195 16.16 -0.17 21.28
CA ARG A 195 14.86 -0.53 20.69
C ARG A 195 14.77 -0.55 19.15
N ASN A 196 15.84 -0.82 18.43
CA ASN A 196 15.82 -1.09 16.99
C ASN A 196 16.63 -2.36 16.71
N LEU A 197 16.01 -3.53 16.95
CA LEU A 197 16.57 -4.88 16.75
C LEU A 197 16.97 -5.20 15.29
N PHE A 198 16.71 -4.30 14.37
CA PHE A 198 17.22 -4.31 13.00
C PHE A 198 17.93 -2.98 12.78
N PRO A 199 19.14 -2.96 12.19
CA PRO A 199 19.78 -1.71 11.86
C PRO A 199 18.77 -0.90 11.05
N ARG A 200 18.43 0.29 11.54
CA ARG A 200 17.66 1.28 10.79
C ARG A 200 18.25 1.31 9.38
N ARG A 201 17.49 0.80 8.41
CA ARG A 201 17.80 0.88 6.98
C ARG A 201 19.12 0.19 6.66
N LEU A 202 19.08 -1.10 6.31
CA LEU A 202 20.19 -1.73 5.61
C LEU A 202 20.53 -0.85 4.40
N ASN A 203 21.70 -0.21 4.43
CA ASN A 203 22.24 0.58 3.31
C ASN A 203 22.92 -0.34 2.27
N GLY A 204 22.49 -1.60 2.23
CA GLY A 204 23.12 -2.69 1.52
C GLY A 204 22.99 -3.98 2.32
N LEU A 205 22.87 -5.12 1.64
CA LEU A 205 22.97 -6.44 2.24
C LEU A 205 24.42 -6.92 2.15
N VAL A 206 25.07 -7.13 3.28
CA VAL A 206 26.40 -7.75 3.37
C VAL A 206 26.21 -9.20 3.78
N LEU A 207 26.42 -10.16 2.87
CA LEU A 207 26.00 -11.55 3.10
C LEU A 207 26.77 -12.22 4.25
N ALA A 208 28.00 -11.81 4.50
CA ALA A 208 28.86 -12.34 5.56
C ALA A 208 28.30 -12.10 6.98
N ASP A 209 27.44 -11.10 7.15
CA ASP A 209 26.84 -10.75 8.45
C ASP A 209 25.64 -11.62 8.80
N TRP A 210 25.24 -12.55 7.92
CA TRP A 210 24.04 -13.35 8.04
C TRP A 210 24.33 -14.84 7.93
N VAL A 211 23.65 -15.64 8.75
CA VAL A 211 23.75 -17.09 8.76
C VAL A 211 22.38 -17.74 8.59
N PHE A 212 22.39 -18.94 8.04
CA PHE A 212 21.21 -19.78 7.93
C PHE A 212 20.56 -20.00 9.30
N ASP A 213 19.25 -19.75 9.38
CA ASP A 213 18.45 -19.97 10.59
C ASP A 213 17.40 -21.07 10.33
N ALA A 214 16.50 -20.80 9.38
CA ALA A 214 15.39 -21.68 9.10
C ALA A 214 14.98 -21.66 7.62
N CYS A 215 14.25 -22.71 7.24
CA CYS A 215 13.65 -22.84 5.92
C CYS A 215 12.24 -23.38 6.05
N PHE A 216 11.26 -22.69 5.46
CA PHE A 216 9.85 -23.02 5.64
C PHE A 216 9.00 -22.64 4.43
N VAL A 217 7.82 -23.26 4.34
CA VAL A 217 6.82 -22.96 3.31
C VAL A 217 5.91 -21.84 3.81
N THR A 218 5.73 -20.80 3.01
CA THR A 218 4.77 -19.71 3.26
C THR A 218 4.36 -19.07 1.94
N THR A 219 3.55 -18.02 1.98
CA THR A 219 3.18 -17.22 0.81
C THR A 219 4.41 -16.54 0.19
N PRO A 220 4.52 -16.49 -1.15
CA PRO A 220 5.57 -15.75 -1.84
C PRO A 220 5.63 -14.27 -1.42
N ILE A 221 6.80 -13.65 -1.58
CA ILE A 221 7.00 -12.23 -1.24
C ILE A 221 6.30 -11.36 -2.30
N GLY A 222 5.09 -10.90 -2.01
CA GLY A 222 4.31 -10.09 -2.92
C GLY A 222 4.84 -8.65 -2.98
N VAL A 223 5.41 -8.25 -4.12
CA VAL A 223 5.84 -6.86 -4.34
C VAL A 223 4.92 -6.19 -5.36
N ARG A 224 4.49 -4.96 -5.06
CA ARG A 224 3.69 -4.16 -5.98
C ARG A 224 4.56 -3.21 -6.80
N TYR A 225 4.14 -2.91 -8.03
CA TYR A 225 4.82 -1.96 -8.88
C TYR A 225 3.85 -1.20 -9.78
N TRP A 226 4.30 -0.05 -10.29
CA TRP A 226 3.49 0.80 -11.16
C TRP A 226 3.53 0.30 -12.60
N LYS A 227 2.36 0.00 -13.16
CA LYS A 227 2.16 -0.30 -14.57
C LYS A 227 0.99 0.50 -15.12
N GLY A 228 1.23 1.31 -16.15
CA GLY A 228 0.17 2.09 -16.80
C GLY A 228 -0.61 3.01 -15.84
N GLY A 229 0.06 3.59 -14.85
CA GLY A 229 -0.58 4.47 -13.86
C GLY A 229 -1.43 3.76 -12.81
N ARG A 230 -1.29 2.44 -12.66
CA ARG A 230 -1.92 1.65 -11.57
C ARG A 230 -0.87 0.80 -10.86
N LEU A 231 -1.10 0.55 -9.58
CA LEU A 231 -0.23 -0.25 -8.74
C LEU A 231 -0.71 -1.71 -8.77
N VAL A 232 0.04 -2.58 -9.46
CA VAL A 232 -0.28 -4.00 -9.69
C VAL A 232 0.71 -4.91 -8.94
N TRP A 233 0.33 -6.16 -8.70
CA TRP A 233 1.23 -7.15 -8.13
C TRP A 233 2.22 -7.65 -9.20
N ALA A 234 3.49 -7.79 -8.82
CA ALA A 234 4.48 -8.49 -9.62
C ALA A 234 4.09 -9.97 -9.75
N VAL A 235 4.44 -10.58 -10.89
CA VAL A 235 4.10 -11.98 -11.16
C VAL A 235 4.95 -12.88 -10.28
N GLU A 236 4.30 -13.75 -9.54
CA GLU A 236 4.96 -14.79 -8.75
C GLU A 236 5.25 -16.00 -9.65
N PRO A 237 6.43 -16.65 -9.51
CA PRO A 237 6.70 -17.90 -10.19
C PRO A 237 5.70 -18.97 -9.77
N LEU A 238 5.29 -19.81 -10.72
CA LEU A 238 4.55 -21.02 -10.42
C LEU A 238 5.52 -22.05 -9.87
N TYR A 239 5.42 -22.32 -8.58
CA TYR A 239 6.13 -23.41 -7.92
C TYR A 239 5.26 -24.67 -7.96
N GLU A 240 5.87 -25.82 -8.28
CA GLU A 240 5.18 -27.10 -8.05
C GLU A 240 5.02 -27.29 -6.53
N PRO A 241 3.82 -27.68 -6.06
CA PRO A 241 3.63 -27.95 -4.65
C PRO A 241 4.56 -29.08 -4.22
N ALA A 242 5.37 -28.84 -3.18
CA ALA A 242 6.19 -29.88 -2.58
C ALA A 242 5.28 -31.06 -2.22
N GLU A 243 5.57 -32.24 -2.76
CA GLU A 243 4.84 -33.47 -2.42
C GLU A 243 4.85 -33.60 -0.89
N THR A 244 3.68 -33.42 -0.27
CA THR A 244 3.46 -33.77 1.12
C THR A 244 3.73 -35.25 1.23
N GLY A 245 4.91 -35.62 1.75
CA GLY A 245 5.25 -36.97 2.15
C GLY A 245 4.30 -37.43 3.25
N GLN A 246 3.11 -37.87 2.86
CA GLN A 246 2.12 -38.48 3.71
C GLN A 246 2.54 -39.93 3.90
N GLY A 247 2.82 -40.27 5.16
CA GLY A 247 3.51 -41.48 5.55
C GLY A 247 2.92 -42.78 5.00
N ARG A 248 3.81 -43.65 4.58
CA ARG A 248 3.59 -45.09 4.57
C ARG A 248 4.60 -45.70 5.53
N ALA A 249 4.19 -45.87 6.78
CA ALA A 249 4.87 -46.78 7.69
C ALA A 249 4.62 -48.23 7.23
N PRO A 250 5.60 -49.13 7.40
CA PRO A 250 5.44 -50.56 7.11
C PRO A 250 4.43 -51.24 8.03
#